data_AF-A0A5B2TC43-F1
#
_entry.id   AF-A0A5B2TC43-F1
#
_cell.length_a   1.000
_cell.length_b   1.000
_cell.length_c   1.000
_cell.angle_alpha   90.00
_cell.angle_beta   90.00
_cell.angle_gamma   90.00
#
_symmetry.space_group_name_H-M   'P 1'
#
loop_
_entity.id
_entity.type
_entity.pdbx_description
1 polymer ?
#
loop_
_entity_poly.entity_id
_entity_poly.type
_entity_poly.pdbx_seq_one_letter_code
_entity_poly.pdbx_strand_id
1 'polypeptide(L)' 'MIASRPVDIGGRFVGVAVAGPQGWHFKAIDPVVDDLDGASFPTPAEATRVARLVVERARQHNQIPSTH' A
#
# COMPACT_ATOMS: atom_id res chain seq x y z
N MET A 1 8.36 -9.55 -19.82
CA MET A 1 8.48 -10.02 -18.43
C MET A 1 7.80 -8.97 -17.55
N ILE A 2 6.73 -9.33 -16.83
CA ILE A 2 6.05 -8.37 -15.94
C ILE A 2 6.86 -8.32 -14.64
N ALA A 3 7.39 -7.14 -14.29
CA ALA A 3 8.08 -6.96 -13.03
C ALA A 3 7.05 -6.73 -11.92
N SER A 4 7.16 -7.46 -10.83
CA SER A 4 6.35 -7.24 -9.63
C SER A 4 7.25 -7.08 -8.42
N ARG A 5 6.81 -6.25 -7.47
CA ARG A 5 7.52 -6.01 -6.21
C ARG A 5 6.54 -6.17 -5.05
N PRO A 6 6.74 -7.16 -4.17
CA PRO A 6 5.93 -7.29 -2.96
C PRO A 6 6.14 -6.06 -2.06
N VAL A 7 5.10 -5.69 -1.33
CA VAL A 7 5.10 -4.58 -0.38
C VAL A 7 4.76 -5.10 1.01
N ASP A 8 5.79 -5.13 1.85
CA ASP A 8 5.73 -5.54 3.26
C ASP A 8 5.98 -4.35 4.17
N ILE A 9 5.04 -4.08 5.08
CA ILE A 9 5.11 -2.96 6.03
C ILE A 9 5.12 -3.49 7.46
N GLY A 10 6.29 -3.42 8.11
CA GLY A 10 6.46 -3.88 9.48
C GLY A 10 6.15 -5.37 9.67
N GLY A 11 6.59 -6.21 8.71
CA GLY A 11 6.37 -7.67 8.74
C GLY A 11 4.98 -8.12 8.29
N ARG A 12 4.11 -7.18 7.89
CA ARG A 12 2.79 -7.48 7.30
C ARG A 12 2.84 -7.27 5.79
N PHE A 13 2.55 -8.32 5.04
CA PHE A 13 2.38 -8.22 3.60
C PHE A 13 1.06 -7.51 3.28
N VAL A 14 1.13 -6.35 2.61
CA VAL A 14 -0.05 -5.50 2.37
C VAL A 14 -0.50 -5.44 0.93
N GLY A 15 0.37 -5.78 -0.01
CA GLY A 15 0.06 -5.73 -1.44
C GLY A 15 1.27 -5.91 -2.34
N VAL A 16 1.08 -5.67 -3.63
CA VAL A 16 2.12 -5.82 -4.66
C VAL A 16 2.09 -4.63 -5.61
N ALA A 17 3.25 -4.06 -5.91
CA ALA A 17 3.41 -3.12 -7.01
C ALA A 17 3.72 -3.91 -8.30
N VAL A 18 2.89 -3.76 -9.32
CA VAL A 18 3.00 -4.47 -10.60
C VAL A 18 3.34 -3.47 -11.70
N ALA A 19 4.42 -3.72 -12.45
CA ALA A 19 4.80 -2.91 -13.59
C ALA A 19 3.77 -3.09 -14.73
N GLY A 20 3.26 -1.98 -15.24
CA GLY A 20 2.35 -1.89 -16.37
C GLY A 20 2.84 -0.89 -17.43
N PRO A 21 2.06 -0.69 -18.51
CA PRO A 21 2.47 0.14 -19.65
C PRO A 21 2.73 1.62 -19.30
N GLN A 22 2.09 2.13 -18.25
CA GLN A 22 2.12 3.55 -17.87
C GLN A 22 2.77 3.81 -16.50
N GLY A 23 3.38 2.80 -15.88
CA GLY A 23 3.96 2.91 -14.56
C GLY A 23 3.74 1.65 -13.71
N TRP A 24 3.59 1.84 -12.41
CA TRP A 24 3.40 0.77 -11.44
C TRP A 24 2.01 0.86 -10.83
N HIS A 25 1.24 -0.21 -10.93
CA HIS A 25 -0.07 -0.31 -10.33
C HIS A 25 0.03 -1.04 -9.00
N PHE A 26 -0.58 -0.50 -7.95
CA PHE A 26 -0.65 -1.18 -6.67
C PHE A 26 -1.84 -2.14 -6.66
N LYS A 27 -1.61 -3.35 -6.15
CA LYS A 27 -2.64 -4.35 -5.89
C LYS A 27 -2.73 -4.59 -4.40
N ALA A 28 -3.84 -4.17 -3.81
CA ALA A 28 -4.10 -4.31 -2.40
C ALA A 28 -4.43 -5.77 -2.07
N ILE A 29 -3.91 -6.23 -0.95
CA ILE A 29 -4.23 -7.54 -0.34
C ILE A 29 -4.77 -7.32 1.06
N ASP A 30 -4.30 -6.27 1.72
CA ASP A 30 -4.75 -5.89 3.04
C ASP A 30 -5.84 -4.81 2.98
N PRO A 31 -6.97 -4.96 3.70
CA PRO A 31 -8.03 -3.96 3.73
C PRO A 31 -7.56 -2.57 4.17
N VAL A 32 -6.46 -2.49 4.94
CA VAL A 32 -5.92 -1.20 5.39
C VAL A 32 -5.40 -0.35 4.22
N VAL A 33 -5.02 -0.97 3.10
CA VAL A 33 -4.53 -0.30 1.89
C VAL A 33 -5.49 -0.45 0.71
N ASP A 34 -6.76 -0.79 0.96
CA ASP A 34 -7.76 -0.98 -0.10
C ASP A 34 -7.96 0.30 -0.92
N ASP A 35 -7.83 1.47 -0.28
CA ASP A 35 -7.82 2.80 -0.94
C ASP A 35 -6.71 2.96 -2.00
N LEU A 36 -5.68 2.10 -1.98
CA LEU A 36 -4.59 2.11 -2.95
C LEU A 36 -4.78 1.09 -4.07
N ASP A 37 -5.82 0.25 -4.07
CA ASP A 37 -6.00 -0.73 -5.15
C ASP A 37 -6.18 -0.04 -6.50
N GLY A 38 -5.38 -0.47 -7.48
CA GLY A 38 -5.38 0.12 -8.82
C GLY A 38 -4.67 1.47 -8.94
N ALA A 39 -4.26 2.08 -7.83
CA ALA A 39 -3.51 3.35 -7.84
C ALA A 39 -2.21 3.20 -8.65
N SER A 40 -1.87 4.23 -9.41
CA SER A 40 -0.72 4.24 -10.31
C SER A 40 0.40 5.13 -9.77
N PHE A 41 1.63 4.62 -9.82
CA PHE A 41 2.83 5.26 -9.31
C PHE A 41 3.94 5.24 -10.37
N PRO A 42 4.80 6.26 -10.44
CA PRO A 42 5.90 6.29 -11.40
C PRO A 42 7.01 5.29 -11.03
N THR A 43 7.16 4.95 -9.74
CA THR A 43 8.15 3.99 -9.26
C THR A 43 7.55 3.02 -8.23
N PRO A 44 8.08 1.80 -8.11
CA PRO A 44 7.60 0.87 -7.09
C PRO A 44 7.97 1.33 -5.67
N ALA A 45 9.05 2.11 -5.52
CA ALA A 45 9.45 2.68 -4.24
C ALA A 45 8.41 3.70 -3.73
N GLU A 46 7.80 4.46 -4.64
CA GLU A 46 6.73 5.40 -4.29
C GLU A 46 5.45 4.67 -3.87
N ALA A 47 5.08 3.60 -4.58
CA ALA A 47 3.97 2.74 -4.17
C ALA A 47 4.18 2.19 -2.74
N THR A 48 5.39 1.71 -2.42
CA THR A 48 5.75 1.27 -1.06
C THR A 48 5.66 2.40 -0.04
N ARG A 49 6.14 3.61 -0.38
CA ARG A 49 6.11 4.77 0.51
C ARG A 49 4.68 5.19 0.85
N VAL A 50 3.80 5.25 -0.15
CA VAL A 50 2.40 5.62 0.06
C VAL A 50 1.66 4.54 0.85
N ALA A 51 1.86 3.27 0.53
CA ALA A 51 1.30 2.15 1.32
C ALA A 51 1.72 2.23 2.80
N ARG A 52 2.98 2.57 3.08
CA ARG A 52 3.47 2.78 4.44
C ARG A 52 2.72 3.91 5.15
N LEU A 53 2.53 5.04 4.50
CA LEU A 53 1.80 6.19 5.08
C LEU A 53 0.35 5.84 5.40
N VAL A 54 -0.33 5.09 4.52
CA VAL A 54 -1.71 4.64 4.76
C VAL A 54 -1.77 3.70 5.97
N VAL A 55 -0.88 2.72 6.06
CA VAL A 55 -0.80 1.80 7.21
C VAL A 55 -0.53 2.56 8.51
N GLU A 56 0.42 3.50 8.50
CA GLU A 56 0.74 4.32 9.68
C GLU A 56 -0.44 5.19 10.11
N ARG A 57 -1.17 5.79 9.17
CA ARG A 57 -2.38 6.58 9.43
C ARG A 57 -3.49 5.72 10.03
N ALA A 58 -3.74 4.53 9.48
CA ALA A 58 -4.76 3.63 9.99
C ALA A 58 -4.45 3.16 11.43
N ARG A 59 -3.17 2.92 11.75
CA ARG A 59 -2.74 2.61 13.12
C ARG A 59 -3.05 3.75 14.08
N GLN A 60 -2.79 5.00 13.69
CA GLN A 60 -3.11 6.17 14.50
C GLN A 60 -4.63 6.31 14.71
N HIS A 61 -5.42 6.08 13.66
CA HIS A 61 -6.89 6.12 13.77
C HIS A 61 -7.44 5.01 14.68
N ASN A 62 -6.80 3.84 14.74
CA ASN A 62 -7.22 2.78 15.66
C ASN A 62 -6.77 3.01 17.11
N GLN A 63 -5.89 3.99 17.37
CA GLN A 63 -5.36 4.30 18.70
C GLN A 63 -6.09 5.42 19.44
N ILE A 64 -7.01 6.13 18.79
CA ILE A 64 -7.93 7.06 19.49
C ILE A 64 -8.99 6.21 20.19
N PRO A 65 -9.01 6.11 21.53
CA PRO A 65 -10.07 5.41 22.22
C PRO A 65 -11.35 6.22 22.06
N SER A 66 -12.37 5.62 21.46
CA SER A 66 -13.74 6.13 21.52
C SER A 66 -14.14 6.22 22.98
N THR A 67 -13.98 7.40 23.57
CA THR A 67 -14.49 7.70 24.90
C THR A 67 -15.98 7.96 24.71
N HIS A 68 -16.82 7.00 25.03
CA HIS A 68 -18.26 7.19 25.13
C HIS A 68 -18.88 6.32 26.21
#